data_AF-A0AAV8X3U3-F1
#
_entry.id   AF-A0AAV8X3U3-F1
#
_cell.length_a   1.000
_cell.length_b   1.000
_cell.length_c   1.000
_cell.angle_alpha   90.00
_cell.angle_beta   90.00
_cell.angle_gamma   90.00
#
_symmetry.space_group_name_H-M   'P 1'
#
loop_
_entity.id
_entity.type
_entity.pdbx_description
1 polymer ?
#
loop_
_entity_poly.entity_id
_entity_poly.type
_entity_poly.pdbx_seq_one_letter_code
_entity_poly.pdbx_strand_id
1 'polypeptide(L)'
;MQYTEVTARQHTGKLALDSLLIKPIQKFPKYELLLQRLIKHTDENHPDHSLLLAAQRQVHEQLLKINCTEKEALELEQLREIEGLIDGLIELATPERQYLRHDSVSMSHGTGPRKERALFLFSDLLLITGIKRRSGTIRRPITGQGSVTSTLEANKYKLLMRVPLEDIEIIRSKDENLRQIMIEVDNLSEDISVLNQINELIWSLHCNHSPLDEVVKDMLTTLNKQLTEQQNSDSQLSCLDLTVLTP
;
A
#
# COMPACT_ATOMS: atom_id res chain seq x y z
N MET A 1 -17.98 -27.35 12.25
CA MET A 1 -19.01 -27.46 11.19
C MET A 1 -19.95 -28.65 11.35
N GLN A 2 -19.53 -29.82 11.86
CA GLN A 2 -20.43 -30.98 12.04
C GLN A 2 -21.59 -30.75 13.02
N TYR A 3 -21.42 -29.93 14.06
CA TYR A 3 -22.46 -29.72 15.07
C TYR A 3 -23.66 -28.91 14.55
N THR A 4 -23.39 -27.86 13.75
CA THR A 4 -24.41 -26.96 13.21
C THR A 4 -25.26 -27.64 12.12
N GLU A 5 -24.66 -28.48 11.27
CA GLU A 5 -25.38 -29.30 10.29
C GLU A 5 -26.28 -30.35 10.95
N VAL A 6 -25.82 -30.98 12.03
CA VAL A 6 -26.61 -31.99 12.77
C VAL A 6 -27.84 -31.35 13.43
N THR A 7 -27.69 -30.17 14.03
CA THR A 7 -28.84 -29.43 14.61
C THR A 7 -29.81 -28.87 13.57
N ALA A 8 -29.34 -28.50 12.37
CA ALA A 8 -30.20 -28.02 11.29
C ALA A 8 -31.05 -29.17 10.67
N ARG A 9 -30.48 -30.37 10.55
CA ARG A 9 -31.18 -31.56 10.04
C ARG A 9 -32.27 -32.09 10.99
N GLN A 10 -32.13 -31.87 12.30
CA GLN A 10 -33.09 -32.32 13.31
C GLN A 10 -34.32 -31.38 13.46
N HIS A 11 -34.30 -30.20 12.85
CA HIS A 11 -35.37 -29.20 12.97
C HIS A 11 -35.71 -28.58 11.60
N THR A 12 -36.46 -29.31 10.78
CA THR A 12 -36.84 -28.99 9.38
C THR A 12 -37.68 -27.73 9.16
N GLY A 13 -37.88 -26.89 10.19
CA GLY A 13 -38.54 -25.58 10.10
C GLY A 13 -37.76 -24.44 10.77
N LYS A 14 -36.56 -24.68 11.30
CA LYS A 14 -35.72 -23.65 11.91
C LYS A 14 -34.66 -23.17 10.92
N LEU A 15 -34.56 -21.85 10.78
CA LEU A 15 -33.53 -21.20 9.97
C LEU A 15 -32.14 -21.64 10.44
N ALA A 16 -31.22 -21.86 9.50
CA ALA A 16 -29.81 -22.13 9.80
C ALA A 16 -29.23 -21.04 10.73
N LEU A 17 -28.22 -21.38 11.53
CA LEU A 17 -27.61 -20.46 12.50
C LEU A 17 -27.21 -19.12 11.87
N ASP A 18 -26.62 -19.16 10.67
CA ASP A 18 -26.22 -17.97 9.91
C ASP A 18 -27.44 -17.06 9.58
N SER A 19 -28.58 -17.67 9.25
CA SER A 19 -29.85 -16.98 9.00
C SER A 19 -30.51 -16.42 10.26
N LEU A 20 -30.09 -16.85 11.46
CA LEU A 20 -30.49 -16.27 12.74
C LEU A 20 -29.55 -15.13 13.14
N LEU A 21 -28.24 -15.30 12.94
CA LEU A 21 -27.20 -14.31 13.27
C LEU A 21 -27.30 -13.03 12.43
N ILE A 22 -27.81 -13.11 11.20
CA ILE A 22 -28.01 -11.93 10.34
C ILE A 22 -29.24 -11.09 10.72
N LYS A 23 -30.17 -11.62 11.53
CA LYS A 23 -31.46 -10.95 11.82
C LYS A 23 -31.32 -9.61 12.56
N PRO A 24 -30.45 -9.44 13.58
CA PRO A 24 -30.31 -8.16 14.27
C PRO A 24 -29.88 -7.03 13.32
N ILE A 25 -28.93 -7.32 12.42
CA ILE A 25 -28.43 -6.39 11.40
C ILE A 25 -29.55 -6.03 10.41
N GLN A 26 -30.35 -7.00 9.97
CA GLN A 26 -31.46 -6.78 9.03
C GLN A 26 -32.71 -6.14 9.64
N LYS A 27 -32.90 -6.22 10.97
CA LYS A 27 -34.13 -5.78 11.63
C LYS A 27 -34.18 -4.27 11.80
N PHE A 28 -33.02 -3.66 12.03
CA PHE A 28 -32.91 -2.21 12.26
C PHE A 28 -33.31 -1.37 11.03
N PRO A 29 -32.81 -1.62 9.80
CA PRO A 29 -33.22 -0.88 8.61
C PRO A 29 -34.72 -1.02 8.27
N LYS A 30 -35.34 -2.14 8.67
CA LYS A 30 -36.78 -2.36 8.45
C LYS A 30 -37.66 -1.41 9.27
N TYR A 31 -37.19 -0.93 10.42
CA TYR A 31 -37.92 0.05 11.21
C TYR A 31 -38.00 1.40 10.50
N GLU A 32 -36.94 1.80 9.80
CA GLU A 32 -36.95 3.02 8.98
C GLU A 32 -37.98 2.93 7.85
N LEU A 33 -38.01 1.82 7.11
CA LEU A 33 -38.99 1.59 6.04
C LEU A 33 -40.43 1.53 6.58
N LEU A 34 -40.63 0.94 7.76
CA LEU A 34 -41.94 0.90 8.41
C LEU A 34 -42.40 2.30 8.80
N LEU A 35 -41.53 3.10 9.41
CA LEU A 35 -41.82 4.49 9.79
C LEU A 35 -42.10 5.36 8.55
N GLN A 36 -41.31 5.22 7.48
CA GLN A 36 -41.58 5.87 6.19
C GLN A 36 -42.98 5.55 5.68
N ARG A 37 -43.41 4.28 5.77
CA ARG A 37 -44.73 3.85 5.33
C ARG A 37 -45.84 4.39 6.24
N LEU A 38 -45.64 4.42 7.56
CA LEU A 38 -46.59 5.01 8.51
C LEU A 38 -46.79 6.50 8.27
N ILE A 39 -45.70 7.26 8.10
CA ILE A 39 -45.74 8.70 7.78
C ILE A 39 -46.54 8.95 6.51
N LYS A 40 -46.29 8.15 5.45
CA LYS A 40 -47.00 8.27 4.17
C LYS A 40 -48.52 8.08 4.28
N HIS A 41 -49.01 7.36 5.30
CA HIS A 41 -50.43 7.09 5.52
C HIS A 41 -51.00 7.83 6.75
N THR A 42 -50.26 8.80 7.30
CA THR A 42 -50.70 9.61 8.44
C THR A 42 -50.79 11.06 7.98
N ASP A 43 -51.98 11.65 8.01
CA ASP A 43 -52.20 13.06 7.64
C ASP A 43 -51.32 14.01 8.48
N GLU A 44 -50.88 15.11 7.88
CA GLU A 44 -50.01 16.10 8.54
C GLU A 44 -50.65 16.74 9.79
N ASN A 45 -51.98 16.79 9.84
CA ASN A 45 -52.75 17.32 10.97
C ASN A 45 -52.95 16.31 12.11
N HIS A 46 -52.54 15.05 11.93
CA HIS A 46 -52.67 14.02 12.95
C HIS A 46 -51.63 14.27 14.08
N PRO A 47 -52.00 14.13 15.37
CA PRO A 47 -51.08 14.36 16.48
C PRO A 47 -49.79 13.51 16.39
N ASP A 48 -49.91 12.28 15.88
CA ASP A 48 -48.77 11.36 15.74
C ASP A 48 -47.86 11.69 14.55
N HIS A 49 -48.25 12.54 13.60
CA HIS A 49 -47.42 12.81 12.41
C HIS A 49 -46.06 13.41 12.80
N SER A 50 -46.08 14.37 13.73
CA SER A 50 -44.86 14.99 14.27
C SER A 50 -43.97 13.99 15.03
N LEU A 51 -44.58 13.08 15.79
CA LEU A 51 -43.89 12.02 16.55
C LEU A 51 -43.25 10.99 15.62
N LEU A 52 -43.95 10.61 14.54
CA LEU A 52 -43.44 9.68 13.53
C LEU A 52 -42.24 10.25 12.79
N LEU A 53 -42.27 11.54 12.42
CA LEU A 53 -41.12 12.23 11.81
C LEU A 53 -39.91 12.29 12.76
N ALA A 54 -40.15 12.53 14.06
CA ALA A 54 -39.07 12.50 15.06
C ALA A 54 -38.47 11.10 15.21
N ALA A 55 -39.30 10.06 15.32
CA ALA A 55 -38.87 8.68 15.40
C ALA A 55 -38.09 8.24 14.15
N GLN A 56 -38.54 8.62 12.95
CA GLN A 56 -37.85 8.34 11.70
C GLN A 56 -36.45 8.96 11.67
N ARG A 57 -36.32 10.24 12.05
CA ARG A 57 -35.00 10.91 12.12
C ARG A 57 -34.07 10.21 13.10
N GLN A 58 -34.56 9.84 14.27
CA GLN A 58 -33.75 9.16 15.28
C GLN A 58 -33.29 7.77 14.79
N VAL A 59 -34.17 6.99 14.17
CA VAL A 59 -33.81 5.67 13.61
C VAL A 59 -32.79 5.83 12.48
N HIS A 60 -32.99 6.81 11.60
CA HIS A 60 -32.04 7.11 10.51
C HIS A 60 -30.65 7.48 11.04
N GLU A 61 -30.57 8.35 12.06
CA GLU A 61 -29.31 8.73 12.68
C GLU A 61 -28.59 7.52 13.31
N GLN A 62 -29.32 6.62 13.97
CA GLN A 62 -28.75 5.40 14.53
C GLN A 62 -28.22 4.46 13.44
N LEU A 63 -28.93 4.33 12.31
CA LEU A 63 -28.47 3.54 11.16
C LEU A 63 -27.18 4.09 10.57
N LEU A 64 -27.08 5.41 10.44
CA LEU A 64 -25.85 6.07 9.99
C LEU A 64 -24.68 5.81 10.96
N LYS A 65 -24.92 5.89 12.29
CA LYS A 65 -23.89 5.58 13.31
C LYS A 65 -23.41 4.14 13.23
N ILE A 66 -24.32 3.19 13.07
CA ILE A 66 -23.97 1.76 12.93
C ILE A 66 -23.13 1.55 11.68
N ASN A 67 -23.52 2.14 10.54
CA ASN A 67 -22.76 2.03 9.29
C ASN A 67 -21.36 2.66 9.42
N CYS A 68 -21.25 3.83 10.06
CA CYS A 68 -19.96 4.48 10.34
C CYS A 68 -19.06 3.57 11.19
N THR A 69 -19.61 2.98 12.25
CA THR A 69 -18.86 2.07 13.14
C THR A 69 -18.41 0.81 12.41
N GLU A 70 -19.26 0.24 11.55
CA GLU A 70 -18.91 -0.92 10.72
C GLU A 70 -17.78 -0.57 9.74
N LYS A 71 -17.87 0.59 9.08
CA LYS A 71 -16.84 1.08 8.17
C LYS A 71 -15.50 1.28 8.89
N GLU A 72 -15.48 1.94 10.04
CA GLU A 72 -14.27 2.15 10.85
C GLU A 72 -13.65 0.81 11.27
N ALA A 73 -14.47 -0.17 11.67
CA ALA A 73 -13.98 -1.50 12.02
C ALA A 73 -13.34 -2.23 10.83
N LEU A 74 -13.93 -2.13 9.64
CA LEU A 74 -13.38 -2.71 8.41
C LEU A 74 -12.08 -2.02 7.98
N GLU A 75 -12.00 -0.70 8.06
CA GLU A 75 -10.78 0.07 7.77
C GLU A 75 -9.65 -0.31 8.74
N LEU A 76 -9.95 -0.46 10.03
CA LEU A 76 -8.94 -0.86 11.02
C LEU A 76 -8.46 -2.31 10.83
N GLU A 77 -9.36 -3.22 10.47
CA GLU A 77 -8.98 -4.60 10.14
C GLU A 77 -8.08 -4.63 8.90
N GLN A 78 -8.40 -3.84 7.87
CA GLN A 78 -7.56 -3.68 6.68
C GLN A 78 -6.15 -3.19 7.03
N LEU A 79 -5.99 -2.24 7.95
CA LEU A 79 -4.66 -1.81 8.41
C LEU A 79 -3.90 -2.94 9.10
N ARG A 80 -4.57 -3.76 9.91
CA ARG A 80 -3.94 -4.91 10.59
C ARG A 80 -3.50 -5.97 9.60
N GLU A 81 -4.29 -6.24 8.56
CA GLU A 81 -3.88 -7.17 7.51
C GLU A 81 -2.63 -6.66 6.78
N ILE A 82 -2.55 -5.36 6.47
CA ILE A 82 -1.36 -4.74 5.86
C ILE A 82 -0.15 -4.79 6.81
N GLU A 83 -0.36 -4.55 8.10
CA GLU A 83 0.68 -4.66 9.13
C GLU A 83 1.29 -6.06 9.19
N GLY A 84 0.46 -7.10 9.13
CA GLY A 84 0.91 -8.49 9.11
C GLY A 84 1.62 -8.91 7.81
N LEU A 85 1.41 -8.17 6.72
CA LEU A 85 1.97 -8.45 5.39
C LEU A 85 3.35 -7.82 5.18
N ILE A 86 3.67 -6.74 5.91
CA ILE A 86 4.94 -6.02 5.82
C ILE A 86 5.86 -6.43 6.98
N ASP A 87 6.95 -7.13 6.66
CA ASP A 87 7.93 -7.59 7.64
C ASP A 87 8.68 -6.39 8.26
N GLY A 88 8.68 -6.32 9.59
CA GLY A 88 9.31 -5.25 10.37
C GLY A 88 8.44 -4.00 10.60
N LEU A 89 7.16 -4.02 10.19
CA LEU A 89 6.21 -2.96 10.49
C LEU A 89 5.51 -3.20 11.83
N ILE A 90 5.39 -2.16 12.65
CA ILE A 90 4.72 -2.19 13.95
C ILE A 90 3.93 -0.87 14.09
N GLU A 91 2.78 -0.92 14.75
CA GLU A 91 1.93 0.24 15.07
C GLU A 91 1.38 0.95 13.82
N LEU A 92 0.98 0.16 12.81
CA LEU A 92 0.29 0.72 11.64
C LEU A 92 -1.18 0.99 11.94
N ALA A 93 -1.86 0.03 12.59
CA ALA A 93 -3.30 0.10 12.86
C ALA A 93 -3.64 1.15 13.94
N THR A 94 -3.96 2.35 13.48
CA THR A 94 -4.42 3.47 14.32
C THR A 94 -5.78 3.96 13.79
N PRO A 95 -6.71 4.38 14.66
CA PRO A 95 -8.08 4.70 14.26
C PRO A 95 -8.18 5.93 13.33
N GLU A 96 -7.19 6.83 13.36
CA GLU A 96 -7.14 8.04 12.54
C GLU A 96 -6.47 7.81 11.18
N ARG A 97 -5.75 6.69 11.03
CA ARG A 97 -5.01 6.36 9.80
C ARG A 97 -5.94 5.67 8.82
N GLN A 98 -5.92 6.10 7.57
CA GLN A 98 -6.65 5.45 6.49
C GLN A 98 -5.69 4.99 5.42
N TYR A 99 -5.85 3.74 4.96
CA TYR A 99 -5.13 3.25 3.80
C TYR A 99 -5.73 3.84 2.52
N LEU A 100 -4.89 4.45 1.67
CA LEU A 100 -5.33 5.11 0.45
C LEU A 100 -5.00 4.28 -0.80
N ARG A 101 -3.73 3.90 -0.97
CA ARG A 101 -3.26 3.22 -2.18
C ARG A 101 -1.95 2.47 -1.95
N HIS A 102 -1.66 1.52 -2.83
CA HIS A 102 -0.31 0.99 -3.01
C HIS A 102 0.06 0.98 -4.49
N ASP A 103 1.34 1.14 -4.79
CA ASP A 103 1.87 1.01 -6.15
C ASP A 103 3.26 0.40 -6.15
N SER A 104 3.57 -0.33 -7.21
CA SER A 104 4.94 -0.75 -7.52
C SER A 104 5.65 0.34 -8.31
N VAL A 105 6.84 0.70 -7.85
CA VAL A 105 7.70 1.72 -8.45
C VAL A 105 9.11 1.16 -8.63
N SER A 106 9.78 1.64 -9.68
CA SER A 106 11.19 1.37 -9.89
C SER A 106 11.99 2.52 -9.31
N MET A 107 12.84 2.24 -8.31
CA MET A 107 13.64 3.25 -7.63
C MET A 107 15.13 3.02 -7.91
N SER A 108 15.83 4.05 -8.38
CA SER A 108 17.29 4.13 -8.32
C SER A 108 17.72 4.56 -6.92
N HIS A 109 18.77 3.95 -6.39
CA HIS A 109 19.38 4.38 -5.14
C HIS A 109 20.89 4.36 -5.32
N GLY A 110 21.49 5.55 -5.41
CA GLY A 110 22.90 5.71 -5.74
C GLY A 110 23.25 5.02 -7.07
N THR A 111 24.37 4.31 -7.10
CA THR A 111 24.97 3.66 -8.27
C THR A 111 24.48 2.24 -8.53
N GLY A 112 23.45 1.83 -7.81
CA GLY A 112 22.89 0.49 -7.93
C GLY A 112 21.90 0.37 -9.08
N PRO A 113 21.70 -0.83 -9.64
CA PRO A 113 20.63 -1.07 -10.60
C PRO A 113 19.28 -0.70 -9.97
N ARG A 114 18.36 -0.15 -10.78
CA ARG A 114 17.01 0.18 -10.35
C ARG A 114 16.35 -1.05 -9.73
N LYS A 115 15.81 -0.90 -8.52
CA LYS A 115 15.15 -2.00 -7.81
C LYS A 115 13.66 -1.71 -7.67
N GLU A 116 12.87 -2.75 -7.87
CA GLU A 116 11.43 -2.70 -7.64
C GLU A 116 11.13 -2.49 -6.14
N ARG A 117 10.21 -1.58 -5.86
CA ARG A 117 9.76 -1.20 -4.52
C ARG A 117 8.25 -1.05 -4.54
N ALA A 118 7.61 -1.30 -3.41
CA ALA A 118 6.20 -0.98 -3.25
C ALA A 118 6.05 0.17 -2.27
N LEU A 119 5.28 1.17 -2.71
CA LEU A 119 4.85 2.29 -1.90
C LEU A 119 3.47 1.98 -1.35
N PHE A 120 3.27 2.20 -0.05
CA PHE A 120 1.95 2.17 0.57
C PHE A 120 1.65 3.56 1.12
N LEU A 121 0.60 4.18 0.60
CA LEU A 121 0.16 5.51 0.94
C LEU A 121 -1.01 5.44 1.92
N PHE A 122 -0.87 6.15 3.03
CA PHE A 122 -1.88 6.36 4.06
C PHE A 122 -2.22 7.84 4.17
N SER A 123 -3.24 8.19 4.97
CA SER A 123 -3.67 9.56 5.20
C SER A 123 -2.59 10.48 5.80
N ASP A 124 -1.66 9.91 6.57
CA ASP A 124 -0.62 10.62 7.32
C ASP A 124 0.81 10.13 7.00
N LEU A 125 0.93 9.03 6.26
CA LEU A 125 2.19 8.29 6.14
C LEU A 125 2.41 7.71 4.75
N LEU A 126 3.66 7.69 4.31
CA LEU A 126 4.15 6.90 3.18
C LEU A 126 5.12 5.83 3.68
N LEU A 127 4.84 4.56 3.34
CA LEU A 127 5.76 3.45 3.58
C LEU A 127 6.46 3.05 2.29
N ILE A 128 7.76 2.85 2.37
CA ILE A 128 8.58 2.31 1.28
C ILE A 128 9.03 0.91 1.67
N THR A 129 8.73 -0.06 0.82
CA THR A 129 9.02 -1.47 1.07
C THR A 129 9.82 -2.11 -0.06
N GLY A 130 10.68 -3.05 0.30
CA GLY A 130 11.34 -3.95 -0.63
C GLY A 130 10.41 -5.09 -1.02
N ILE A 131 10.27 -5.35 -2.32
CA ILE A 131 9.47 -6.47 -2.83
C ILE A 131 10.36 -7.72 -2.93
N LYS A 132 9.94 -8.81 -2.30
CA LYS A 132 10.52 -10.14 -2.48
C LYS A 132 9.44 -11.09 -2.99
N ARG A 133 9.64 -11.63 -4.20
CA ARG A 133 8.73 -12.64 -4.76
C ARG A 133 8.76 -13.89 -3.88
N ARG A 134 7.60 -14.40 -3.48
CA ARG A 134 7.51 -15.69 -2.79
C ARG A 134 7.79 -16.79 -3.82
N SER A 135 8.90 -17.51 -3.67
CA SER A 135 9.17 -18.72 -4.46
C SER A 135 8.52 -19.92 -3.75
N GLY A 136 7.52 -20.53 -4.39
CA GLY A 136 6.98 -21.83 -4.01
C GLY A 136 5.75 -21.85 -3.10
N THR A 137 4.78 -22.67 -3.52
CA THR A 137 3.52 -23.12 -2.87
C THR A 137 2.56 -22.03 -2.38
N ILE A 138 1.62 -21.69 -3.27
CA ILE A 138 0.34 -21.03 -2.99
C ILE A 138 -0.31 -21.73 -1.79
N ARG A 139 -0.28 -21.09 -0.62
CA ARG A 139 -1.19 -21.45 0.46
C ARG A 139 -2.57 -21.02 0.00
N ARG A 140 -3.56 -21.93 0.10
CA ARG A 140 -4.95 -21.65 -0.28
C ARG A 140 -5.42 -20.38 0.44
N PRO A 141 -6.15 -19.48 -0.25
CA PRO A 141 -6.66 -18.26 0.34
C PRO A 141 -7.57 -18.63 1.51
N ILE A 142 -7.32 -18.02 2.67
CA ILE A 142 -8.25 -18.07 3.79
C ILE A 142 -9.35 -17.07 3.45
N THR A 143 -10.47 -17.62 2.99
CA THR A 143 -11.80 -17.01 2.88
C THR A 143 -11.92 -15.53 3.29
N GLY A 144 -11.88 -14.66 2.28
CA GLY A 144 -12.24 -13.25 2.34
C GLY A 144 -12.30 -12.66 0.92
N GLN A 145 -13.30 -13.06 0.14
CA GLN A 145 -13.55 -12.44 -1.17
C GLN A 145 -13.90 -10.96 -0.95
N GLY A 146 -12.97 -10.06 -1.29
CA GLY A 146 -13.20 -8.61 -1.27
C GLY A 146 -12.10 -7.77 -0.60
N SER A 147 -11.14 -8.36 0.12
CA SER A 147 -10.06 -7.57 0.74
C SER A 147 -8.97 -7.21 -0.28
N VAL A 148 -8.54 -5.94 -0.28
CA VAL A 148 -7.40 -5.42 -1.07
C VAL A 148 -6.13 -6.25 -0.90
N THR A 149 -5.99 -6.96 0.23
CA THR A 149 -4.85 -7.80 0.55
C THR A 149 -4.72 -9.02 -0.36
N SER A 150 -5.80 -9.48 -0.99
CA SER A 150 -5.77 -10.59 -1.95
C SER A 150 -4.84 -10.34 -3.16
N THR A 151 -4.66 -9.08 -3.57
CA THR A 151 -3.70 -8.70 -4.63
C THR A 151 -2.27 -8.60 -4.12
N LEU A 152 -2.10 -8.29 -2.83
CA LEU A 152 -0.81 -8.10 -2.18
C LEU A 152 -0.16 -9.43 -1.74
N GLU A 153 -0.95 -10.48 -1.49
CA GLU A 153 -0.49 -11.79 -0.98
C GLU A 153 0.57 -12.50 -1.84
N ALA A 154 0.67 -12.16 -3.13
CA ALA A 154 1.65 -12.74 -4.05
C ALA A 154 3.11 -12.38 -3.68
N ASN A 155 3.31 -11.26 -3.00
CA ASN A 155 4.62 -10.71 -2.67
C ASN A 155 4.83 -10.67 -1.16
N LYS A 156 6.08 -10.86 -0.71
CA LYS A 156 6.49 -10.53 0.66
C LYS A 156 7.12 -9.14 0.64
N TYR A 157 6.67 -8.26 1.52
CA TYR A 157 7.19 -6.91 1.65
C TYR A 157 8.09 -6.83 2.89
N LYS A 158 9.21 -6.12 2.75
CA LYS A 158 10.10 -5.79 3.88
C LYS A 158 10.12 -4.28 4.04
N LEU A 159 9.81 -3.77 5.24
CA LEU A 159 9.87 -2.34 5.51
C LEU A 159 11.30 -1.83 5.27
N LEU A 160 11.41 -0.73 4.52
CA LEU A 160 12.67 -0.02 4.32
C LEU A 160 12.63 1.33 5.01
N MET A 161 11.58 2.11 4.76
CA MET A 161 11.41 3.44 5.35
C MET A 161 9.95 3.72 5.67
N ARG A 162 9.77 4.51 6.73
CA ARG A 162 8.50 5.07 7.17
C ARG A 162 8.67 6.59 7.17
N VAL A 163 7.90 7.30 6.34
CA VAL A 163 8.03 8.75 6.16
C VAL A 163 6.66 9.41 6.40
N PRO A 164 6.51 10.28 7.42
CA PRO A 164 5.33 11.12 7.56
C PRO A 164 5.10 11.97 6.31
N LEU A 165 3.85 12.18 5.91
CA LEU A 165 3.56 13.03 4.75
C LEU A 165 3.97 14.49 4.97
N GLU A 166 4.09 14.90 6.23
CA GLU A 166 4.58 16.21 6.68
C GLU A 166 6.01 16.49 6.18
N ASP A 167 6.82 15.43 6.08
CA ASP A 167 8.24 15.49 5.72
C ASP A 167 8.48 15.23 4.22
N ILE A 168 7.42 15.16 3.41
CA ILE A 168 7.50 14.82 1.99
C ILE A 168 7.25 16.06 1.13
N GLU A 169 8.29 16.48 0.40
CA GLU A 169 8.18 17.47 -0.66
C GLU A 169 8.15 16.80 -2.04
N ILE A 170 7.07 17.02 -2.80
CA ILE A 170 6.93 16.48 -4.16
C ILE A 170 7.49 17.50 -5.15
N ILE A 171 8.70 17.25 -5.63
CA ILE A 171 9.32 18.02 -6.71
C ILE A 171 8.83 17.43 -8.04
N ARG A 172 8.20 18.26 -8.88
CA ARG A 172 7.78 17.85 -10.23
C ARG A 172 8.95 18.00 -11.19
N SER A 173 9.04 17.10 -12.16
CA SER A 173 10.07 16.97 -13.22
C SER A 173 10.19 18.16 -14.22
N LYS A 174 9.95 19.41 -13.78
CA LYS A 174 10.21 20.63 -14.54
C LYS A 174 11.53 21.30 -14.18
N ASP A 175 12.20 20.85 -13.12
CA ASP A 175 13.59 21.23 -12.88
C ASP A 175 14.47 20.44 -13.84
N GLU A 176 14.67 21.00 -15.04
CA GLU A 176 15.61 20.50 -16.05
C GLU A 176 16.99 20.21 -15.43
N ASN A 177 17.40 20.99 -14.43
CA ASN A 177 18.66 20.82 -13.72
C ASN A 177 18.71 19.49 -12.93
N LEU A 178 17.67 19.16 -12.16
CA LEU A 178 17.64 17.90 -11.40
C LEU A 178 17.57 16.70 -12.33
N ARG A 179 16.79 16.80 -13.41
CA ARG A 179 16.72 15.76 -14.44
C ARG A 179 18.07 15.55 -15.12
N GLN A 180 18.76 16.63 -15.45
CA GLN A 180 20.09 16.57 -16.06
C GLN A 180 21.11 15.93 -15.12
N ILE A 181 21.09 16.30 -13.84
CA ILE A 181 21.97 15.71 -12.81
C ILE A 181 21.68 14.22 -12.64
N MET A 182 20.41 13.81 -12.61
CA MET A 182 20.04 12.39 -12.50
C MET A 182 20.47 11.57 -13.73
N ILE A 183 20.31 12.13 -14.93
CA ILE A 183 20.81 11.52 -16.16
C ILE A 183 22.34 11.42 -16.13
N GLU A 184 23.02 12.44 -15.63
CA GLU A 184 24.48 12.45 -15.50
C GLU A 184 24.95 11.38 -14.50
N VAL A 185 24.27 11.22 -13.36
CA VAL A 185 24.55 10.16 -12.38
C VAL A 185 24.32 8.76 -12.97
N ASP A 186 23.23 8.54 -13.71
CA ASP A 186 22.97 7.27 -14.40
C ASP A 186 24.07 6.98 -15.44
N ASN A 187 24.46 7.98 -16.26
CA ASN A 187 25.54 7.84 -17.24
C ASN A 187 26.89 7.51 -16.59
N LEU A 188 27.27 8.22 -15.52
CA LEU A 188 28.50 7.95 -14.77
C LEU A 188 28.53 6.53 -14.20
N SER A 189 27.37 6.03 -13.73
CA SER A 189 27.25 4.66 -13.24
C SER A 189 27.40 3.62 -14.36
N GLU A 190 26.86 3.89 -15.55
CA GLU A 190 27.04 3.04 -16.73
C GLU A 190 28.50 3.03 -17.19
N ASP A 191 29.16 4.19 -17.25
CA ASP A 191 30.57 4.32 -17.64
C ASP A 191 31.49 3.55 -16.69
N ILE A 192 31.24 3.60 -15.38
CA ILE A 192 31.97 2.79 -14.39
C ILE A 192 31.75 1.30 -14.63
N SER A 193 30.53 0.87 -14.98
CA SER A 193 30.27 -0.53 -15.31
C SER A 193 31.04 -0.96 -16.56
N VAL A 194 31.09 -0.13 -17.60
CA VAL A 194 31.87 -0.39 -18.83
C VAL A 194 33.37 -0.45 -18.52
N LEU A 195 33.89 0.50 -17.74
CA LEU A 195 35.31 0.48 -17.34
C LEU A 195 35.68 -0.74 -16.53
N ASN A 196 34.80 -1.20 -15.64
CA ASN A 196 35.01 -2.46 -14.93
C ASN A 196 35.08 -3.66 -15.91
N GLN A 197 34.23 -3.69 -16.94
CA GLN A 197 34.32 -4.73 -17.99
C GLN A 197 35.63 -4.64 -18.79
N ILE A 198 36.08 -3.43 -19.12
CA ILE A 198 37.36 -3.20 -19.80
C ILE A 198 38.52 -3.67 -18.91
N ASN A 199 38.47 -3.39 -17.61
CA ASN A 199 39.46 -3.84 -16.65
C ASN A 199 39.59 -5.38 -16.61
N GLU A 200 38.46 -6.10 -16.59
CA GLU A 200 38.45 -7.56 -16.68
C GLU A 200 39.03 -8.08 -18.01
N LEU A 201 38.75 -7.38 -19.12
CA LEU A 201 39.32 -7.72 -20.42
C LEU A 201 40.83 -7.47 -20.48
N ILE A 202 41.33 -6.43 -19.82
CA ILE A 202 42.77 -6.13 -19.74
C ILE A 202 43.51 -7.28 -19.05
N TRP A 203 42.95 -7.85 -17.99
CA TRP A 203 43.53 -9.01 -17.29
C TRP A 203 43.55 -10.29 -18.14
N SER A 204 42.78 -10.36 -19.23
CA SER A 204 42.82 -11.47 -20.18
C SER A 204 43.95 -11.38 -21.22
N LEU A 205 44.65 -10.23 -21.29
CA LEU A 205 45.73 -10.00 -22.24
C LEU A 205 47.04 -10.66 -21.78
N HIS A 206 47.67 -11.40 -22.68
CA HIS A 206 48.92 -12.12 -22.43
C HIS A 206 50.18 -11.28 -22.72
N CYS A 207 50.01 -9.98 -23.04
CA CYS A 207 51.08 -9.03 -23.31
C CYS A 207 51.25 -8.03 -22.15
N ASN A 208 52.36 -7.28 -22.12
CA ASN A 208 52.58 -6.26 -21.09
C ASN A 208 51.54 -5.12 -21.23
N HIS A 209 50.60 -5.06 -20.30
CA HIS A 209 49.46 -4.15 -20.29
C HIS A 209 49.46 -3.18 -19.10
N SER A 210 50.56 -3.10 -18.34
CA SER A 210 50.72 -2.18 -17.20
C SER A 210 50.34 -0.72 -17.50
N PRO A 211 50.74 -0.08 -18.63
CA PRO A 211 50.34 1.31 -18.89
C PRO A 211 48.84 1.47 -19.18
N LEU A 212 48.17 0.43 -19.67
CA LEU A 212 46.73 0.46 -19.93
C LEU A 212 45.93 0.25 -18.63
N ASP A 213 46.40 -0.65 -17.76
CA ASP A 213 45.84 -0.90 -16.42
C ASP A 213 45.89 0.35 -15.53
N GLU A 214 47.02 1.08 -15.54
CA GLU A 214 47.15 2.36 -14.81
C GLU A 214 46.14 3.41 -15.30
N VAL A 215 45.96 3.54 -16.63
CA VAL A 215 45.01 4.50 -17.21
C VAL A 215 43.56 4.16 -16.85
N VAL A 216 43.19 2.88 -16.89
CA VAL A 216 41.83 2.43 -16.52
C VAL A 216 41.56 2.62 -15.02
N LYS A 217 42.53 2.34 -14.16
CA LYS A 217 42.42 2.59 -12.71
C LYS A 217 42.28 4.08 -12.41
N ASP A 218 43.05 4.94 -13.08
CA ASP A 218 42.97 6.40 -12.88
C ASP A 218 41.59 6.94 -13.31
N MET A 219 41.06 6.47 -14.46
CA MET A 219 39.70 6.81 -14.89
C MET A 219 38.62 6.29 -13.92
N LEU A 220 38.75 5.06 -13.42
CA LEU A 220 37.82 4.51 -12.42
C LEU A 220 37.83 5.33 -11.13
N THR A 221 38.99 5.72 -10.63
CA THR A 221 39.08 6.54 -9.40
C THR A 221 38.48 7.93 -9.60
N THR A 222 38.71 8.55 -10.76
CA THR A 222 38.18 9.87 -11.11
C THR A 222 36.65 9.85 -11.21
N LEU A 223 36.08 8.88 -11.92
CA LEU A 223 34.62 8.76 -12.07
C LEU A 223 33.94 8.42 -10.74
N ASN A 224 34.51 7.50 -9.95
CA ASN A 224 33.99 7.21 -8.61
C ASN A 224 34.01 8.44 -7.69
N LYS A 225 35.05 9.28 -7.80
CA LYS A 225 35.12 10.54 -7.06
C LYS A 225 34.05 11.54 -7.50
N GLN A 226 33.89 11.78 -8.81
CA GLN A 226 32.87 12.69 -9.35
C GLN A 226 31.45 12.27 -8.95
N LEU A 227 31.17 10.97 -9.02
CA LEU A 227 29.91 10.36 -8.62
C LEU A 227 29.63 10.51 -7.12
N THR A 228 30.66 10.37 -6.28
CA THR A 228 30.55 10.57 -4.83
C THR A 228 30.34 12.05 -4.49
N GLU A 229 30.98 12.97 -5.21
CA GLU A 229 30.81 14.43 -5.04
C GLU A 229 29.40 14.88 -5.45
N GLN A 230 28.86 14.36 -6.56
CA GLN A 230 27.47 14.59 -6.99
C GLN A 230 26.47 14.05 -5.94
N GLN A 231 26.70 12.85 -5.38
CA GLN A 231 25.83 12.26 -4.35
C GLN A 231 25.88 12.98 -2.99
N ASN A 232 27.04 13.50 -2.59
CA ASN A 232 27.20 14.19 -1.30
C ASN A 232 26.68 15.63 -1.32
N SER A 233 26.78 16.31 -2.47
CA SER A 233 26.23 17.66 -2.65
C SER A 233 24.71 17.68 -2.40
N ASP A 234 24.05 16.57 -2.70
CA ASP A 234 22.60 16.39 -2.53
C ASP A 234 22.23 15.55 -1.30
N SER A 235 23.15 15.30 -0.36
CA SER A 235 22.88 14.54 0.87
C SER A 235 21.81 15.17 1.79
N GLN A 236 21.34 16.38 1.49
CA GLN A 236 20.18 17.02 2.14
C GLN A 236 18.84 16.73 1.44
N LEU A 237 18.85 16.10 0.27
CA LEU A 237 17.67 15.69 -0.48
C LEU A 237 17.84 14.23 -0.90
N SER A 238 17.20 13.32 -0.17
CA SER A 238 16.99 11.96 -0.69
C SER A 238 15.97 12.04 -1.84
N CYS A 239 16.43 12.49 -3.01
CA CYS A 239 15.60 12.55 -4.21
C CYS A 239 15.38 11.12 -4.71
N LEU A 240 14.12 10.70 -4.72
CA LEU A 240 13.72 9.39 -5.19
C LEU A 240 13.02 9.57 -6.52
N ASP A 241 13.64 9.08 -7.61
CA ASP A 241 12.93 8.99 -8.87
C ASP A 241 11.89 7.89 -8.78
N LEU A 242 10.65 8.25 -9.12
CA LEU A 242 9.51 7.37 -9.08
C LEU A 242 8.95 7.26 -10.49
N THR A 243 9.42 6.23 -11.21
CA THR A 243 8.69 5.81 -12.42
C THR A 243 7.51 4.95 -11.99
N VAL A 244 6.31 5.51 -12.07
CA VAL A 244 5.06 4.80 -11.78
C VAL A 244 4.83 3.77 -12.88
N LEU A 245 4.87 2.48 -12.52
CA LEU A 245 4.54 1.37 -13.41
C LEU A 245 3.04 1.08 -13.31
N THR A 246 2.20 1.99 -13.82
CA THR A 246 0.78 1.70 -14.06
C THR A 246 0.60 1.14 -15.47
N PRO A 247 -0.12 0.00 -15.66
CA PRO A 247 -0.57 -0.43 -16.98
C PRO A 247 -1.64 0.50 -17.56
#